data_AF-W2SPV9-F1
#
_entry.id   AF-W2SPV9-F1
#
_cell.length_a   1.000
_cell.length_b   1.000
_cell.length_c   1.000
_cell.angle_alpha   90.00
_cell.angle_beta   90.00
_cell.angle_gamma   90.00
#
_symmetry.space_group_name_H-M   'P 1'
#
loop_
_entity.id
_entity.type
_entity.pdbx_description
1 polymer ?
#
loop_
_entity_poly.entity_id
_entity_poly.type
_entity_poly.pdbx_seq_one_letter_code
_entity_poly.pdbx_strand_id
1 'polypeptide(L)' 'MFAFVCITVCGSSLYFNRLRWSTIVVAVSCAIVPVLAIITTLGLSSLIGNRTNSLMLIMPFLIMGI' A
#
# COMPACT_ATOMS: atom_id res chain seq x y z
N MET A 1 0.29 -9.47 3.21
CA MET A 1 0.93 -8.17 2.92
C MET A 1 0.37 -7.04 3.77
N PHE A 2 -0.94 -6.79 3.79
CA PHE A 2 -1.55 -5.85 4.75
C PHE A 2 -1.19 -6.19 6.22
N ALA A 3 -1.31 -7.46 6.60
CA ALA A 3 -0.86 -7.93 7.92
C ALA A 3 0.64 -7.74 8.15
N PHE A 4 1.48 -7.86 7.10
CA PHE A 4 2.92 -7.65 7.20
C PHE A 4 3.24 -6.17 7.47
N VAL A 5 2.58 -5.24 6.77
CA VAL A 5 2.68 -3.79 7.02
C VAL A 5 2.18 -3.44 8.42
N CYS A 6 1.06 -4.01 8.87
CA CYS A 6 0.57 -3.80 10.22
C CYS A 6 1.56 -4.32 11.28
N ILE A 7 2.15 -5.50 11.07
CA ILE A 7 3.12 -6.09 11.99
C ILE A 7 4.44 -5.29 12.01
N THR A 8 4.95 -4.83 10.87
CA THR A 8 6.16 -4.01 10.82
C THR A 8 5.94 -2.65 11.47
N VAL A 9 4.83 -1.96 11.19
CA VAL A 9 4.53 -0.66 11.80
C VAL A 9 4.27 -0.79 13.31
N CYS A 10 3.52 -1.81 13.74
CA CYS A 10 3.33 -2.09 15.18
C CYS A 10 4.64 -2.50 15.86
N GLY A 11 5.46 -3.33 15.20
CA GLY A 11 6.77 -3.75 15.68
C GLY A 11 7.74 -2.58 15.86
N SER A 12 7.81 -1.67 14.87
CA SER A 12 8.58 -0.42 14.98
C SER A 12 8.07 0.45 16.13
N SER A 13 6.76 0.54 16.33
CA SER A 13 6.18 1.33 17.43
C SER A 13 6.47 0.78 18.81
N LEU A 14 6.53 -0.56 18.94
CA LEU A 14 6.93 -1.25 20.17
C LEU A 14 8.43 -1.05 20.44
N TYR A 15 9.27 -1.09 19.39
CA TYR A 15 10.72 -0.89 19.52
C TYR A 15 11.09 0.50 20.03
N PHE A 16 10.38 1.54 19.62
CA PHE A 16 10.58 2.91 20.10
C PHE A 16 9.80 3.25 21.38
N ASN A 17 9.11 2.28 21.98
CA ASN A 17 8.31 2.41 23.22
C ASN A 17 7.40 3.65 23.24
N ARG A 18 6.86 4.02 22.08
CA ARG A 18 6.01 5.19 21.84
C ARG A 18 4.74 4.72 21.13
N LEU A 19 3.93 3.94 21.84
CA LEU A 19 2.57 3.59 21.40
C LEU A 19 1.68 4.82 21.52
N ARG A 20 1.68 5.65 20.48
CA ARG A 20 0.78 6.80 20.35
C ARG A 20 -0.29 6.50 19.33
N TRP A 21 -1.45 7.14 19.48
CA TRP A 21 -2.53 7.11 18.48
C TRP A 21 -2.07 7.45 17.06
N SER A 22 -1.00 8.26 16.94
CA SER A 22 -0.34 8.57 15.67
C SER A 22 0.16 7.32 14.93
N THR A 23 0.62 6.29 15.62
CA THR A 23 1.11 5.06 14.99
C THR A 23 0.00 4.31 14.28
N ILE A 24 -1.21 4.27 14.85
CA ILE A 24 -2.36 3.60 14.25
C ILE A 24 -2.75 4.31 12.95
N VAL A 25 -2.76 5.65 12.96
CA VAL A 25 -3.01 6.46 11.76
C VAL A 25 -1.96 6.20 10.68
N VAL A 26 -0.68 6.13 11.06
CA VAL A 26 0.42 5.81 10.12
C VAL A 26 0.26 4.41 9.54
N ALA A 27 -0.09 3.41 10.35
CA ALA A 27 -0.31 2.03 9.88
C ALA A 27 -1.43 1.96 8.84
N VAL A 28 -2.56 2.62 9.10
CA VAL A 28 -3.70 2.67 8.18
C VAL A 28 -3.33 3.43 6.90
N SER A 29 -2.64 4.56 7.04
CA SER A 29 -2.19 5.36 5.90
C SER A 29 -1.24 4.57 5.00
N CYS A 30 -0.27 3.87 5.59
CA CYS A 30 0.73 3.07 4.87
C CYS A 30 0.09 1.92 4.10
N ALA A 31 -1.07 1.45 4.53
CA ALA A 31 -1.79 0.37 3.87
C ALA A 31 -2.77 0.88 2.78
N ILE A 32 -3.29 2.10 2.91
CA ILE A 32 -4.18 2.73 1.91
C ILE A 32 -3.39 3.31 0.74
N VAL A 33 -2.21 3.88 0.97
CA VAL A 33 -1.40 4.56 -0.07
C VAL A 33 -1.10 3.68 -1.28
N PRO A 34 -0.61 2.42 -1.14
CA PRO A 34 -0.32 1.56 -2.28
C PRO A 34 -1.60 1.21 -3.05
N VAL A 35 -2.70 0.97 -2.34
CA VAL A 35 -4.00 0.66 -2.93
C VAL A 35 -4.48 1.83 -3.79
N LEU A 36 -4.36 3.06 -3.28
CA LEU A 36 -4.74 4.26 -4.01
C LEU A 36 -3.85 4.49 -5.25
N ALA A 37 -2.54 4.25 -5.13
CA ALA A 37 -1.60 4.36 -6.24
C ALA A 37 -1.92 3.35 -7.37
N ILE A 38 -2.28 2.11 -7.01
CA ILE A 38 -2.67 1.08 -7.98
C ILE A 38 -3.98 1.47 -8.68
N ILE A 39 -5.01 1.85 -7.93
CA ILE A 39 -6.32 2.21 -8.49
C ILE A 39 -6.21 3.41 -9.42
N THR A 40 -5.48 4.46 -9.03
CA THR A 40 -5.29 5.66 -9.86
C THR A 40 -4.51 5.36 -11.13
N THR A 41 -3.46 4.55 -11.06
CA THR A 41 -2.65 4.18 -12.23
C THR A 41 -3.45 3.33 -13.21
N LEU A 42 -4.22 2.35 -12.72
CA LEU A 42 -5.10 1.53 -13.54
C LEU A 42 -6.25 2.36 -14.14
N GLY A 43 -6.86 3.24 -13.35
CA GLY A 43 -7.92 4.14 -13.80
C GLY A 43 -7.46 5.11 -14.88
N LEU A 44 -6.30 5.76 -14.69
CA LEU A 44 -5.69 6.64 -15.70
C LEU A 44 -5.32 5.88 -16.97
N SER A 45 -4.72 4.70 -16.84
CA SER A 45 -4.38 3.85 -17.98
C SER A 45 -5.61 3.44 -18.78
N SER A 46 -6.71 3.13 -18.08
CA SER A 46 -7.99 2.81 -18.70
C SER A 46 -8.63 4.02 -19.39
N LEU A 47 -8.53 5.22 -18.80
CA LEU A 47 -9.04 6.46 -19.41
C LEU A 47 -8.29 6.83 -20.69
N ILE A 48 -6.99 6.54 -20.77
CA ILE A 48 -6.14 6.76 -21.96
C ILE A 48 -6.41 5.68 -23.03
N GLY A 49 -7.30 4.71 -22.77
CA GLY A 49 -7.64 3.63 -23.70
C GLY A 49 -6.57 2.55 -23.79
N ASN A 50 -5.63 2.52 -22.85
CA ASN A 50 -4.58 1.51 -22.83
C ASN A 50 -5.18 0.16 -22.41
N ARG A 51 -4.98 -0.89 -23.21
CA ARG A 51 -5.51 -2.22 -22.88
C ARG A 51 -4.74 -2.81 -21.69
N THR A 52 -5.47 -3.13 -20.63
CA THR A 52 -4.95 -3.83 -19.45
C THR A 52 -4.41 -5.21 -19.86
N ASN A 53 -3.08 -5.34 -19.92
CA ASN A 53 -2.40 -6.61 -20.19
C ASN A 53 -2.20 -7.40 -18.89
N SER A 54 -1.94 -8.70 -18.99
CA SER A 54 -1.63 -9.57 -17.84
C SER A 54 -0.49 -9.06 -16.95
N LEU A 55 0.46 -8.30 -17.52
CA LEU A 55 1.53 -7.63 -16.78
C LEU A 55 1.03 -6.53 -15.83
N MET A 56 -0.04 -5.80 -16.20
CA MET A 56 -0.66 -4.80 -15.31
C MET A 56 -1.38 -5.43 -14.13
N LEU A 57 -1.76 -6.72 -14.19
CA LEU A 57 -2.31 -7.47 -13.07
C LEU A 57 -1.24 -7.90 -12.05
N ILE A 58 0.04 -7.88 -12.42
CA ILE A 58 1.18 -8.18 -11.53
C ILE A 58 1.70 -6.90 -10.84
N MET A 59 1.54 -5.73 -11.46
CA MET A 59 1.93 -4.43 -10.87
C MET A 59 1.44 -4.20 -9.42
N PRO A 60 0.21 -4.58 -9.01
CA PRO A 60 -0.26 -4.42 -7.64
C PRO A 60 0.62 -5.13 -6.61
N PHE A 61 1.09 -6.34 -6.95
CA PHE A 61 1.95 -7.13 -6.06
C PHE A 61 3.37 -6.59 -6.01
N LEU A 62 3.84 -6.02 -7.12
CA LEU A 62 5.16 -5.43 -7.26
C LEU A 62 5.27 -4.09 -6.51
N ILE A 63 4.27 -3.21 -6.68
CA ILE A 63 4.18 -1.91 -5.98
C ILE A 63 4.00 -2.10 -4.47
N MET A 64 3.30 -3.15 -4.04
CA MET A 64 3.08 -3.43 -2.63
C MET A 64 4.27 -4.14 -1.96
N GLY A 65 5.23 -4.66 -2.74
CA GLY A 65 6.45 -5.30 -2.26
C GLY A 65 7.69 -4.41 -2.25
N ILE A 66 7.68 -3.30 -3.01
CA ILE A 66 8.65 -2.20 -2.95
C ILE A 66 8.29 -1.28 -1.78
#